data_AF-A0AAU2H0U5-F1
#
_entry.id   AF-A0AAU2H0U5-F1
#
_cell.length_a   1.000
_cell.length_b   1.000
_cell.length_c   1.000
_cell.angle_alpha   90.00
_cell.angle_beta   90.00
_cell.angle_gamma   90.00
#
_symmetry.space_group_name_H-M   'P 1'
#
loop_
_entity.id
_entity.type
_entity.pdbx_description
1 polymer ?
#
loop_
_entity_poly.entity_id
_entity_poly.type
_entity_poly.pdbx_seq_one_letter_code
_entity_poly.pdbx_strand_id
1 'polypeptide(L)'
;MITTLAVENYRSLRHLVVPLDRLNVVTGANGTGKSSLYRALRLLADSARGGAVAALAREGGLPSTLWAGPEKASHAVREGLRPLQGTVRTEPVSLRLGFAGDEFGYAVDFGHPGGAAGDPASLFTLDPEIKREAIWRGPVLRPAAVLSERAGPAVKMRAADGTWHRSSGEIRPYDSMLGELADPQRAPDVLAVREQIRAWRFYDHVRTDAHAPARGTHIGTRTPVLSGDGADLAAALQTIREIGDREALDGAVDAAFPGSRVEIDLVGGRLELRLRQHGLLRPLTAAELSDGTLRYLLWVAALLTPRPPALMVLNEPETSLHPDLLAPLADLIRTAAAHTQLVVVTHARPLAQALSPRANVIELVKEFGRTVVEGQGMLDEPLWHWPKR
;
A
#
# COMPACT_ATOMS: atom_id res chain seq x y z
N MET A 1 -8.38 -1.13 -12.61
CA MET A 1 -7.05 -1.37 -12.01
C MET A 1 -6.35 -0.03 -11.81
N ILE A 2 -5.36 0.08 -10.92
CA ILE A 2 -4.51 1.28 -10.87
C ILE A 2 -3.45 1.16 -11.95
N THR A 3 -3.31 2.14 -12.82
CA THR A 3 -2.33 2.14 -13.93
C THR A 3 -1.14 3.05 -13.65
N THR A 4 -1.29 4.00 -12.73
CA THR A 4 -0.23 4.97 -12.42
C THR A 4 -0.27 5.35 -10.95
N LEU A 5 0.89 5.41 -10.32
CA LEU A 5 1.09 5.95 -8.98
C LEU A 5 1.98 7.19 -9.08
N ALA A 6 1.59 8.28 -8.45
CA ALA A 6 2.36 9.52 -8.42
C ALA A 6 2.60 9.97 -6.98
N VAL A 7 3.85 10.35 -6.69
CA VAL A 7 4.29 10.85 -5.40
C VAL A 7 5.20 12.05 -5.61
N GLU A 8 4.92 13.14 -4.90
CA GLU A 8 5.73 14.35 -4.92
C GLU A 8 6.06 14.80 -3.50
N ASN A 9 7.32 15.17 -3.28
CA ASN A 9 7.84 15.72 -2.03
C ASN A 9 7.71 14.83 -0.79
N TYR A 10 7.74 13.51 -0.94
CA TYR A 10 7.69 12.57 0.19
C TYR A 10 9.02 11.84 0.40
N ARG A 11 9.76 12.19 1.45
CA ARG A 11 11.08 11.62 1.77
C ARG A 11 12.02 11.70 0.56
N SER A 12 12.59 10.58 0.11
CA SER A 12 13.44 10.54 -1.08
C SER A 12 12.66 10.71 -2.40
N LEU A 13 11.33 10.61 -2.39
CA LEU A 13 10.47 10.74 -3.56
C LEU A 13 10.18 12.23 -3.82
N ARG A 14 11.16 12.96 -4.38
CA ARG A 14 10.96 14.36 -4.78
C ARG A 14 9.91 14.48 -5.88
N HIS A 15 10.02 13.64 -6.91
CA HIS A 15 9.04 13.47 -7.98
C HIS A 15 9.18 12.04 -8.49
N LEU A 16 8.12 11.25 -8.38
CA LEU A 16 8.11 9.87 -8.84
C LEU A 16 6.72 9.55 -9.42
N VAL A 17 6.66 9.24 -10.72
CA VAL A 17 5.44 8.78 -11.40
C VAL A 17 5.72 7.42 -12.04
N VAL A 18 5.08 6.38 -11.52
CA VAL A 18 5.40 4.99 -11.85
C VAL A 18 4.21 4.33 -12.54
N PRO A 19 4.41 3.69 -13.71
CA PRO A 19 3.37 2.85 -14.29
C PRO A 19 3.20 1.58 -13.46
N LEU A 20 1.95 1.18 -13.24
CA LEU A 20 1.60 -0.06 -12.56
C LEU A 20 0.83 -0.98 -13.49
N ASP A 21 1.14 -2.26 -13.43
CA ASP A 21 0.43 -3.34 -14.11
C ASP A 21 -0.20 -4.27 -13.05
N ARG A 22 -0.68 -5.42 -13.47
CA ARG A 22 -1.34 -6.42 -12.61
C ARG A 22 -0.40 -7.01 -11.56
N LEU A 23 0.85 -7.27 -11.92
CA LEU A 23 1.90 -7.72 -11.01
C LEU A 23 3.11 -6.81 -11.16
N ASN A 24 3.48 -6.14 -10.08
CA ASN A 24 4.61 -5.21 -10.04
C ASN A 24 5.66 -5.73 -9.07
N VAL A 25 6.92 -5.75 -9.49
CA VAL A 25 8.05 -6.16 -8.65
C VAL A 25 8.98 -4.97 -8.50
N VAL A 26 9.02 -4.41 -7.31
CA VAL A 26 9.85 -3.24 -6.97
C VAL A 26 11.17 -3.71 -6.38
N THR A 27 12.27 -3.37 -7.04
CA THR A 27 13.64 -3.74 -6.66
C THR A 27 14.52 -2.49 -6.48
N GLY A 28 15.78 -2.68 -6.10
CA GLY A 28 16.78 -1.63 -5.98
C GLY A 28 17.69 -1.82 -4.78
N ALA A 29 18.79 -1.07 -4.70
CA ALA A 29 19.72 -1.13 -3.57
C ALA A 29 19.11 -0.59 -2.25
N ASN A 30 19.83 -0.76 -1.13
CA ASN A 30 19.41 -0.18 0.14
C ASN A 30 19.41 1.35 0.06
N GLY A 31 18.35 1.98 0.60
CA GLY A 31 18.23 3.44 0.63
C GLY A 31 17.82 4.10 -0.70
N THR A 32 17.43 3.32 -1.73
CA THR A 32 16.96 3.87 -3.02
C THR A 32 15.53 4.38 -3.01
N GLY A 33 14.74 4.11 -1.96
CA GLY A 33 13.38 4.67 -1.79
C GLY A 33 12.24 3.65 -1.76
N LYS A 34 12.52 2.34 -1.82
CA LYS A 34 11.50 1.28 -1.72
C LYS A 34 10.57 1.42 -0.52
N SER A 35 11.12 1.62 0.68
CA SER A 35 10.32 1.84 1.89
C SER A 35 9.53 3.16 1.84
N SER A 36 10.03 4.19 1.16
CA SER A 36 9.29 5.44 0.92
C SER A 36 8.10 5.20 -0.01
N LEU A 37 8.28 4.40 -1.08
CA LEU A 37 7.20 4.03 -2.00
C LEU A 37 6.11 3.23 -1.30
N TYR A 38 6.49 2.23 -0.51
CA TYR A 38 5.58 1.45 0.32
C TYR A 38 4.77 2.34 1.28
N ARG A 39 5.44 3.24 2.00
CA ARG A 39 4.77 4.17 2.92
C ARG A 39 3.86 5.17 2.21
N ALA A 40 4.21 5.60 1.00
CA ALA A 40 3.35 6.48 0.20
C ALA A 40 2.02 5.79 -0.16
N LEU A 41 2.06 4.53 -0.60
CA LEU A 41 0.86 3.71 -0.82
C LEU A 41 0.04 3.54 0.47
N ARG A 42 0.71 3.31 1.60
CA ARG A 42 0.05 3.16 2.89
C ARG A 42 -0.62 4.47 3.35
N LEU A 43 0.03 5.61 3.12
CA LEU A 43 -0.51 6.93 3.43
C LEU A 43 -1.72 7.30 2.55
N LEU A 44 -1.71 6.92 1.26
CA LEU A 44 -2.91 6.97 0.42
C LEU A 44 -4.05 6.13 1.03
N ALA A 45 -3.73 4.91 1.49
CA ALA A 45 -4.71 4.04 2.11
C ALA A 45 -5.27 4.59 3.44
N ASP A 46 -4.43 5.25 4.23
CA ASP A 46 -4.82 5.91 5.47
C ASP A 46 -5.70 7.15 5.22
N SER A 47 -5.58 7.80 4.05
CA SER A 47 -6.43 8.93 3.67
C SER A 47 -7.90 8.52 3.59
N ALA A 48 -8.20 7.36 3.01
CA ALA A 48 -9.57 6.83 2.94
C ALA A 48 -10.14 6.31 4.28
N ARG A 49 -9.27 6.15 5.30
CA ARG A 49 -9.63 5.68 6.65
C ARG A 49 -9.62 6.79 7.69
N GLY A 50 -9.38 8.04 7.30
CA GLY A 50 -9.26 9.18 8.23
C GLY A 50 -7.99 9.16 9.08
N GLY A 51 -6.97 8.39 8.67
CA GLY A 51 -5.73 8.17 9.43
C GLY A 51 -4.51 8.93 8.93
N ALA A 52 -4.57 9.60 7.77
CA ALA A 52 -3.38 10.15 7.10
C ALA A 52 -2.64 11.21 7.94
N VAL A 53 -3.36 12.12 8.61
CA VAL A 53 -2.75 13.15 9.47
C VAL A 53 -2.03 12.50 10.65
N ALA A 54 -2.70 11.56 11.34
CA ALA A 54 -2.08 10.81 12.43
C ALA A 54 -0.89 9.96 11.97
N ALA A 55 -0.96 9.39 10.76
CA ALA A 55 0.15 8.65 10.17
C ALA A 55 1.37 9.54 9.94
N LEU A 56 1.20 10.73 9.36
CA LEU A 56 2.26 11.73 9.19
C LEU A 56 2.78 12.26 10.53
N ALA A 57 1.91 12.49 11.51
CA ALA A 57 2.30 12.93 12.85
C ALA A 57 3.21 11.90 13.55
N ARG A 58 2.89 10.60 13.46
CA ARG A 58 3.75 9.52 14.00
C ARG A 58 5.13 9.46 13.35
N GLU A 59 5.27 10.00 12.14
CA GLU A 59 6.57 10.11 11.44
C GLU A 59 7.34 11.40 11.80
N GLY A 60 6.88 12.15 12.81
CA GLY A 60 7.50 13.42 13.24
C GLY A 60 6.91 14.64 12.54
N GLY A 61 5.69 14.53 12.01
CA GLY A 61 4.96 15.62 11.37
C GLY A 61 5.40 15.90 9.92
N LEU A 62 4.70 16.84 9.27
CA LEU A 62 4.92 17.14 7.85
C LEU A 62 6.39 17.48 7.54
N PRO A 63 7.12 18.34 8.29
CA PRO A 63 8.51 18.69 7.97
C PRO A 63 9.46 17.49 7.90
N SER A 64 9.29 16.51 8.79
CA SER A 64 10.13 15.30 8.87
C SER A 64 9.89 14.34 7.71
N THR A 65 8.71 14.43 7.07
CA THR A 65 8.30 13.55 5.97
C THR A 65 8.63 14.12 4.60
N LEU A 66 8.98 15.41 4.49
CA LEU A 66 9.26 16.05 3.21
C LEU A 66 10.64 15.68 2.66
N TRP A 67 10.82 15.90 1.35
CA TRP A 67 12.14 15.92 0.73
C TRP A 67 13.11 16.81 1.51
N ALA A 68 14.30 16.31 1.86
CA ALA A 68 15.28 17.05 2.65
C ALA A 68 16.36 17.76 1.80
N GLY A 69 16.39 17.52 0.49
CA GLY A 69 17.33 18.18 -0.41
C GLY A 69 16.85 19.57 -0.86
N PRO A 70 17.69 20.28 -1.64
CA PRO A 70 17.36 21.61 -2.14
C PRO A 70 16.21 21.56 -3.16
N GLU A 71 15.44 22.65 -3.27
CA GLU A 71 14.44 22.83 -4.33
C GLU A 71 15.11 22.89 -5.71
N LYS A 72 16.25 23.60 -5.78
CA LYS A 72 17.07 23.78 -6.98
C LYS A 72 18.52 23.48 -6.63
N ALA A 73 19.15 22.60 -7.41
CA ALA A 73 20.58 22.31 -7.31
C ALA A 73 21.26 22.70 -8.62
N SER A 74 22.36 23.45 -8.52
CA SER A 74 23.18 23.79 -9.69
C SER A 74 23.90 22.55 -10.22
N HIS A 75 24.30 22.60 -11.50
CA HIS A 75 25.06 21.52 -12.13
C HIS A 75 26.31 21.15 -11.33
N ALA A 76 27.08 22.15 -10.89
CA ALA A 76 28.29 21.96 -10.10
C ALA A 76 28.04 21.24 -8.76
N VAL A 77 26.89 21.45 -8.12
CA VAL A 77 26.55 20.70 -6.89
C VAL A 77 26.15 19.26 -7.24
N ARG A 78 25.42 19.05 -8.34
CA ARG A 78 25.02 17.71 -8.80
C ARG A 78 26.21 16.82 -9.18
N GLU A 79 27.24 17.41 -9.79
CA GLU A 79 28.49 16.71 -10.14
C GLU A 79 29.48 16.58 -8.97
N GLY A 80 29.13 17.09 -7.77
CA GLY A 80 30.02 17.04 -6.61
C GLY A 80 31.18 18.04 -6.65
N LEU A 81 31.19 18.96 -7.62
CA LEU A 81 32.20 20.02 -7.75
C LEU A 81 32.05 21.12 -6.68
N ARG A 82 30.89 21.21 -6.03
CA ARG A 82 30.64 22.10 -4.87
C ARG A 82 29.82 21.40 -3.79
N PRO A 83 30.06 21.68 -2.50
CA PRO A 83 29.27 21.12 -1.41
C PRO A 83 27.83 21.66 -1.43
N LEU A 84 26.89 20.82 -1.00
CA LEU A 84 25.50 21.24 -0.82
C LEU A 84 25.40 22.21 0.38
N GLN A 85 24.81 23.38 0.14
CA GLN A 85 24.51 24.37 1.18
C GLN A 85 23.00 24.44 1.43
N GLY A 86 22.60 24.80 2.64
CA GLY A 86 21.20 25.01 2.99
C GLY A 86 20.59 26.11 2.14
N THR A 87 19.40 25.86 1.57
CA THR A 87 18.65 26.84 0.77
C THR A 87 17.35 27.18 1.48
N VAL A 88 16.91 28.43 1.36
CA VAL A 88 15.58 28.85 1.82
C VAL A 88 14.56 28.35 0.80
N ARG A 89 13.52 27.66 1.28
CA ARG A 89 12.43 27.19 0.43
C ARG A 89 11.56 28.35 -0.04
N THR A 90 11.26 28.37 -1.33
CA THR A 90 10.43 29.39 -1.97
C THR A 90 9.09 28.83 -2.43
N GLU A 91 9.01 27.53 -2.68
CA GLU A 91 7.76 26.88 -3.06
C GLU A 91 6.91 26.58 -1.82
N PRO A 92 5.57 26.66 -1.93
CA PRO A 92 4.69 26.24 -0.84
C PRO A 92 4.97 24.79 -0.44
N VAL A 93 5.06 24.54 0.87
CA VAL A 93 5.16 23.18 1.40
C VAL A 93 3.93 22.37 0.95
N SER A 94 4.19 21.30 0.21
CA SER A 94 3.20 20.42 -0.40
C SER A 94 3.78 19.01 -0.47
N LEU A 95 3.09 18.04 0.12
CA LEU A 95 3.31 16.60 -0.04
C LEU A 95 2.11 16.09 -0.83
N ARG A 96 2.36 15.56 -2.02
CA ARG A 96 1.27 15.10 -2.91
C ARG A 96 1.35 13.62 -3.16
N LEU A 97 0.19 12.97 -3.10
CA LEU A 97 0.03 11.56 -3.39
C LEU A 97 -1.16 11.38 -4.31
N GLY A 98 -1.06 10.48 -5.27
CA GLY A 98 -2.21 10.15 -6.08
C GLY A 98 -2.00 8.88 -6.89
N PHE A 99 -3.09 8.36 -7.41
CA PHE A 99 -3.07 7.30 -8.39
C PHE A 99 -4.07 7.61 -9.51
N ALA A 100 -3.84 7.03 -10.67
CA ALA A 100 -4.82 6.96 -11.74
C ALA A 100 -5.08 5.50 -12.09
N GLY A 101 -6.31 5.21 -12.50
CA GLY A 101 -6.72 3.90 -12.97
C GLY A 101 -7.68 4.01 -14.14
N ASP A 102 -8.17 2.85 -14.59
CA ASP A 102 -9.06 2.76 -15.75
C ASP A 102 -10.38 3.52 -15.51
N GLU A 103 -10.91 3.42 -14.29
CA GLU A 103 -12.19 4.00 -13.92
C GLU A 103 -12.02 5.36 -13.22
N PHE A 104 -11.26 5.39 -12.14
CA PHE A 104 -11.05 6.58 -11.32
C PHE A 104 -9.57 6.88 -11.09
N GLY A 105 -9.27 8.16 -10.98
CA GLY A 105 -8.05 8.65 -10.34
C GLY A 105 -8.37 9.48 -9.09
N TYR A 106 -7.40 9.52 -8.18
CA TYR A 106 -7.48 10.25 -6.93
C TYR A 106 -6.14 10.93 -6.64
N ALA A 107 -6.19 12.15 -6.13
CA ALA A 107 -5.01 12.86 -5.65
C ALA A 107 -5.33 13.68 -4.41
N VAL A 108 -4.35 13.79 -3.51
CA VAL A 108 -4.39 14.58 -2.28
C VAL A 108 -3.11 15.39 -2.13
N ASP A 109 -3.25 16.65 -1.68
CA ASP A 109 -2.16 17.57 -1.38
C ASP A 109 -2.21 17.97 0.11
N PHE A 110 -1.18 17.58 0.85
CA PHE A 110 -0.99 17.97 2.25
C PHE A 110 -0.04 19.17 2.32
N GLY A 111 -0.46 20.22 3.02
CA GLY A 111 0.34 21.42 3.24
C GLY A 111 0.46 21.77 4.72
N HIS A 112 1.30 22.76 5.01
CA HIS A 112 1.43 23.31 6.36
C HIS A 112 0.10 23.93 6.83
N PRO A 113 -0.23 23.87 8.13
CA PRO A 113 -1.45 24.48 8.66
C PRO A 113 -1.52 25.97 8.30
N GLY A 114 -2.60 26.35 7.62
CA GLY A 114 -2.76 27.71 7.08
C GLY A 114 -3.44 28.66 8.06
N GLY A 115 -4.16 28.14 9.05
CA GLY A 115 -4.93 28.92 10.02
C GLY A 115 -4.64 28.60 11.49
N ALA A 116 -4.31 27.33 11.82
CA ALA A 116 -3.95 26.94 13.19
C ALA A 116 -2.56 27.46 13.63
N ALA A 117 -1.75 27.94 12.68
CA ALA A 117 -0.54 28.73 12.96
C ALA A 117 -0.85 30.13 13.54
N GLY A 118 -2.12 30.55 13.53
CA GLY A 118 -2.57 31.82 14.10
C GLY A 118 -2.98 31.74 15.58
N ASP A 119 -3.18 30.55 16.14
CA ASP A 119 -3.31 30.38 17.59
C ASP A 119 -1.92 30.05 18.18
N PRO A 120 -1.22 31.02 18.80
CA PRO A 120 0.08 30.77 19.39
C PRO A 120 0.05 29.75 20.54
N ALA A 121 -1.13 29.34 21.03
CA ALA A 121 -1.29 28.28 22.02
C ALA A 121 -1.45 26.88 21.42
N SER A 122 -1.60 26.75 20.09
CA SER A 122 -1.80 25.43 19.46
C SER A 122 -0.53 24.58 19.54
N LEU A 123 -0.67 23.38 20.10
CA LEU A 123 0.40 22.37 20.13
C LEU A 123 0.44 21.51 18.85
N PHE A 124 -0.46 21.75 17.90
CA PHE A 124 -0.63 20.96 16.66
C PHE A 124 -0.08 21.68 15.42
N THR A 125 0.93 22.53 15.58
CA THR A 125 1.52 23.33 14.49
C THR A 125 2.25 22.51 13.42
N LEU A 126 2.50 21.22 13.69
CA LEU A 126 3.14 20.28 12.76
C LEU A 126 2.14 19.36 12.05
N ASP A 127 0.86 19.42 12.42
CA ASP A 127 -0.17 18.58 11.83
C ASP A 127 -0.51 19.09 10.42
N PRO A 128 -0.40 18.25 9.39
CA PRO A 128 -0.69 18.65 8.03
C PRO A 128 -2.18 18.97 7.83
N GLU A 129 -2.46 19.95 6.99
CA GLU A 129 -3.80 20.21 6.47
C GLU A 129 -3.92 19.70 5.04
N ILE A 130 -5.05 19.09 4.71
CA ILE A 130 -5.43 18.75 3.34
C ILE A 130 -5.82 20.03 2.62
N LYS A 131 -5.01 20.43 1.63
CA LYS A 131 -5.23 21.65 0.84
C LYS A 131 -6.11 21.38 -0.37
N ARG A 132 -5.89 20.24 -1.03
CA ARG A 132 -6.62 19.82 -2.22
C ARG A 132 -6.85 18.32 -2.20
N GLU A 133 -8.03 17.92 -2.64
CA GLU A 133 -8.32 16.54 -3.05
C GLU A 133 -9.07 16.60 -4.37
N ALA A 134 -8.86 15.62 -5.24
CA ALA A 134 -9.61 15.50 -6.48
C ALA A 134 -9.87 14.03 -6.81
N ILE A 135 -11.07 13.76 -7.31
CA ILE A 135 -11.44 12.51 -7.98
C ILE A 135 -11.84 12.86 -9.40
N TRP A 136 -11.33 12.07 -10.35
CA TRP A 136 -11.67 12.22 -11.76
C TRP A 136 -11.86 10.85 -12.41
N ARG A 137 -12.50 10.85 -13.58
CA ARG A 137 -12.68 9.65 -14.41
C ARG A 137 -11.50 9.45 -15.35
N GLY A 138 -11.03 8.22 -15.46
CA GLY A 138 -10.00 7.79 -16.42
C GLY A 138 -8.55 8.09 -15.99
N PRO A 139 -7.58 7.87 -16.90
CA PRO A 139 -6.18 7.70 -16.54
C PRO A 139 -5.44 9.01 -16.26
N VAL A 140 -6.01 10.17 -16.60
CA VAL A 140 -5.34 11.47 -16.48
C VAL A 140 -6.32 12.51 -15.99
N LEU A 141 -5.90 13.32 -15.01
CA LEU A 141 -6.69 14.44 -14.52
C LEU A 141 -6.85 15.50 -15.62
N ARG A 142 -8.09 15.71 -16.05
CA ARG A 142 -8.51 16.78 -16.98
C ARG A 142 -9.70 17.52 -16.39
N PRO A 143 -9.85 18.85 -16.59
CA PRO A 143 -10.96 19.62 -16.01
C PRO A 143 -12.35 19.03 -16.31
N ALA A 144 -12.57 18.54 -17.54
CA ALA A 144 -13.85 17.95 -17.94
C ALA A 144 -14.13 16.58 -17.29
N ALA A 145 -13.10 15.90 -16.77
CA ALA A 145 -13.19 14.57 -16.16
C ALA A 145 -13.30 14.61 -14.62
N VAL A 146 -13.17 15.80 -13.99
CA VAL A 146 -13.30 15.94 -12.54
C VAL A 146 -14.73 15.62 -12.12
N LEU A 147 -14.85 14.78 -11.10
CA LEU A 147 -16.10 14.32 -10.50
C LEU A 147 -16.32 14.99 -9.14
N SER A 148 -15.27 15.03 -8.32
CA SER A 148 -15.31 15.68 -7.01
C SER A 148 -14.00 16.41 -6.76
N GLU A 149 -14.07 17.61 -6.20
CA GLU A 149 -12.90 18.38 -5.81
C GLU A 149 -13.09 19.05 -4.45
N ARG A 150 -12.03 19.04 -3.66
CA ARG A 150 -11.92 19.78 -2.41
C ARG A 150 -10.96 20.94 -2.57
N ALA A 151 -11.38 22.09 -2.04
CA ALA A 151 -10.63 23.35 -1.97
C ALA A 151 -10.68 23.90 -0.54
N GLY A 152 -9.67 23.59 0.28
CA GLY A 152 -9.74 23.91 1.71
C GLY A 152 -10.97 23.27 2.37
N PRO A 153 -11.86 24.02 3.03
CA PRO A 153 -13.04 23.45 3.69
C PRO A 153 -14.19 23.09 2.75
N ALA A 154 -14.17 23.57 1.50
CA ALA A 154 -15.28 23.38 0.58
C ALA A 154 -15.07 22.14 -0.32
N VAL A 155 -16.13 21.35 -0.51
CA VAL A 155 -16.16 20.28 -1.51
C VAL A 155 -17.24 20.56 -2.55
N LYS A 156 -16.89 20.35 -3.81
CA LYS A 156 -17.81 20.35 -4.94
C LYS A 156 -17.84 18.96 -5.55
N MET A 157 -19.03 18.52 -5.92
CA MET A 157 -19.30 17.23 -6.54
C MET A 157 -20.16 17.44 -7.76
N ARG A 158 -19.91 16.65 -8.80
CA ARG A 158 -20.64 16.71 -10.05
C ARG A 158 -21.80 15.73 -10.02
N ALA A 159 -23.02 16.22 -10.24
CA ALA A 159 -24.18 15.37 -10.40
C ALA A 159 -24.19 14.64 -11.75
N ALA A 160 -25.09 13.65 -11.86
CA ALA A 160 -25.30 12.89 -13.10
C ALA A 160 -25.71 13.76 -14.30
N ASP A 161 -26.37 14.90 -14.06
CA ASP A 161 -26.72 15.89 -15.09
C ASP A 161 -25.55 16.81 -15.48
N GLY A 162 -24.38 16.63 -14.85
CA GLY A 162 -23.17 17.39 -15.10
C GLY A 162 -23.06 18.69 -14.31
N THR A 163 -24.07 19.06 -13.52
CA THR A 163 -24.06 20.27 -12.68
C THR A 163 -23.19 20.09 -11.44
N TRP A 164 -22.69 21.20 -10.89
CA TRP A 164 -21.89 21.20 -9.68
C TRP A 164 -22.75 21.49 -8.45
N HIS A 165 -22.65 20.62 -7.46
CA HIS A 165 -23.24 20.84 -6.14
C HIS A 165 -22.14 21.00 -5.10
N ARG A 166 -22.32 21.95 -4.18
CA ARG A 166 -21.44 22.12 -3.02
C ARG A 166 -21.98 21.27 -1.87
N SER A 167 -21.09 20.67 -1.08
CA SER A 167 -21.48 20.03 0.18
C SER A 167 -22.21 21.03 1.09
N SER A 168 -23.22 20.56 1.84
CA SER A 168 -24.02 21.40 2.73
C SER A 168 -23.23 21.92 3.94
N GLY A 169 -22.09 21.32 4.26
CA GLY A 169 -21.19 21.71 5.33
C GLY A 169 -19.75 21.89 4.86
N GLU A 170 -18.97 22.55 5.72
CA GLU A 170 -17.52 22.66 5.60
C GLU A 170 -16.83 21.45 6.24
N ILE A 171 -15.82 20.93 5.55
CA ILE A 171 -14.97 19.86 6.08
C ILE A 171 -13.78 20.47 6.82
N ARG A 172 -13.42 19.90 7.97
CA ARG A 172 -12.28 20.38 8.74
C ARG A 172 -10.98 20.19 7.94
N PRO A 173 -9.98 21.08 8.07
CA PRO A 173 -8.76 21.02 7.25
C PRO A 173 -7.99 19.69 7.28
N TYR A 174 -8.14 18.88 8.34
CA TYR A 174 -7.46 17.60 8.54
C TYR A 174 -8.30 16.36 8.20
N ASP A 175 -9.61 16.51 7.97
CA ASP A 175 -10.51 15.39 7.64
C ASP A 175 -10.61 15.24 6.13
N SER A 176 -10.38 14.06 5.54
CA SER A 176 -10.45 13.81 4.09
C SER A 176 -11.90 13.80 3.57
N MET A 177 -12.12 14.29 2.35
CA MET A 177 -13.43 14.18 1.69
C MET A 177 -13.87 12.72 1.48
N LEU A 178 -12.93 11.78 1.37
CA LEU A 178 -13.22 10.34 1.28
C LEU A 178 -13.85 9.81 2.57
N GLY A 179 -13.49 10.37 3.73
CA GLY A 179 -14.05 9.98 5.03
C GLY A 179 -15.43 10.58 5.28
N GLU A 180 -15.58 11.86 4.93
CA GLU A 180 -16.74 12.69 5.31
C GLU A 180 -17.92 12.61 4.34
N LEU A 181 -17.69 12.38 3.04
CA LEU A 181 -18.72 12.48 2.00
C LEU A 181 -19.11 11.12 1.39
N ALA A 182 -19.21 10.09 2.22
CA ALA A 182 -19.60 8.74 1.80
C ALA A 182 -21.12 8.57 1.61
N ASP A 183 -21.72 9.35 0.72
CA ASP A 183 -23.16 9.30 0.40
C ASP A 183 -23.38 8.58 -0.95
N PRO A 184 -24.07 7.42 -0.98
CA PRO A 184 -24.30 6.66 -2.21
C PRO A 184 -25.12 7.39 -3.30
N GLN A 185 -25.92 8.38 -2.93
CA GLN A 185 -26.77 9.13 -3.86
C GLN A 185 -26.12 10.43 -4.29
N ARG A 186 -25.51 11.16 -3.35
CA ARG A 186 -24.95 12.50 -3.61
C ARG A 186 -23.49 12.47 -4.05
N ALA A 187 -22.75 11.42 -3.68
CA ALA A 187 -21.32 11.30 -3.89
C ALA A 187 -20.88 9.86 -4.24
N PRO A 188 -21.51 9.20 -5.23
CA PRO A 188 -21.22 7.81 -5.56
C PRO A 188 -19.75 7.58 -5.93
N ASP A 189 -19.10 8.52 -6.63
CA ASP A 189 -17.68 8.39 -7.02
C ASP A 189 -16.74 8.50 -5.80
N VAL A 190 -17.07 9.34 -4.82
CA VAL A 190 -16.31 9.46 -3.55
C VAL A 190 -16.40 8.14 -2.79
N LEU A 191 -17.60 7.58 -2.69
CA LEU A 191 -17.84 6.30 -2.05
C LEU A 191 -17.09 5.16 -2.76
N ALA A 192 -17.15 5.11 -4.10
CA ALA A 192 -16.47 4.09 -4.90
C ALA A 192 -14.95 4.12 -4.70
N VAL A 193 -14.33 5.30 -4.80
CA VAL A 193 -12.89 5.47 -4.58
C VAL A 193 -12.51 5.15 -3.13
N ARG A 194 -13.32 5.58 -2.14
CA ARG A 194 -13.09 5.26 -0.73
C ARG A 194 -13.08 3.75 -0.51
N GLU A 195 -14.07 3.02 -1.00
CA GLU A 195 -14.17 1.57 -0.80
C GLU A 195 -13.09 0.82 -1.58
N GLN A 196 -12.71 1.29 -2.78
CA GLN A 196 -11.56 0.76 -3.52
C GLN A 196 -10.27 0.86 -2.69
N ILE A 197 -9.97 2.04 -2.13
CA ILE A 197 -8.76 2.27 -1.32
C ILE A 197 -8.83 1.51 0.01
N ARG A 198 -9.99 1.46 0.67
CA ARG A 198 -10.18 0.71 1.93
C ARG A 198 -10.04 -0.80 1.73
N ALA A 199 -10.29 -1.30 0.53
CA ALA A 199 -10.06 -2.69 0.17
C ALA A 199 -8.58 -3.03 0.04
N TRP A 200 -7.65 -2.06 -0.10
CA TRP A 200 -6.22 -2.35 -0.22
C TRP A 200 -5.68 -3.07 1.02
N ARG A 201 -4.78 -4.02 0.79
CA ARG A 201 -4.12 -4.81 1.85
C ARG A 201 -2.62 -4.63 1.80
N PHE A 202 -2.02 -4.59 2.99
CA PHE A 202 -0.60 -4.36 3.20
C PHE A 202 -0.09 -5.44 4.13
N TYR A 203 0.97 -6.12 3.71
CA TYR A 203 1.64 -7.14 4.50
C TYR A 203 3.15 -6.86 4.55
N ASP A 204 3.64 -6.43 5.72
CA ASP A 204 5.02 -6.00 5.95
C ASP A 204 5.65 -6.53 7.25
N HIS A 205 4.83 -6.84 8.27
CA HIS A 205 5.33 -7.23 9.59
C HIS A 205 4.58 -8.43 10.16
N VAL A 206 4.31 -9.42 9.32
CA VAL A 206 3.69 -10.66 9.80
C VAL A 206 4.68 -11.39 10.68
N ARG A 207 4.43 -11.35 11.99
CA ARG A 207 5.33 -11.89 13.01
C ARG A 207 5.33 -13.41 12.97
N THR A 208 6.51 -14.00 13.19
CA THR A 208 6.69 -15.45 13.31
C THR A 208 7.49 -15.88 14.53
N ASP A 209 7.92 -14.93 15.36
CA ASP A 209 8.63 -15.20 16.61
C ASP A 209 7.80 -16.05 17.58
N ALA A 210 8.41 -16.48 18.69
CA ALA A 210 7.76 -17.34 19.69
C ALA A 210 6.43 -16.78 20.23
N HIS A 211 6.22 -15.47 20.18
CA HIS A 211 5.00 -14.79 20.61
C HIS A 211 4.14 -14.28 19.45
N ALA A 212 4.39 -14.75 18.23
CA ALA A 212 3.58 -14.40 17.07
C ALA A 212 2.12 -14.81 17.30
N PRO A 213 1.15 -13.91 17.06
CA PRO A 213 -0.27 -14.21 17.26
C PRO A 213 -0.72 -15.46 16.50
N ALA A 214 -0.18 -15.71 15.31
CA ALA A 214 -0.47 -16.88 14.48
C ALA A 214 -0.11 -18.24 15.12
N ARG A 215 0.72 -18.26 16.17
CA ARG A 215 1.08 -19.48 16.91
C ARG A 215 0.05 -19.88 17.97
N GLY A 216 -0.83 -18.97 18.35
CA GLY A 216 -1.86 -19.19 19.37
C GLY A 216 -3.15 -19.80 18.81
N THR A 217 -4.02 -20.25 19.71
CA THR A 217 -5.40 -20.63 19.36
C THR A 217 -6.32 -19.42 19.50
N HIS A 218 -7.25 -19.25 18.57
CA HIS A 218 -8.11 -18.06 18.53
C HIS A 218 -9.56 -18.43 18.31
N ILE A 219 -10.48 -17.56 18.75
CA ILE A 219 -11.90 -17.74 18.43
C ILE A 219 -12.04 -17.63 16.90
N GLY A 220 -12.60 -18.68 16.30
CA GLY A 220 -12.80 -18.73 14.86
C GLY A 220 -14.07 -18.03 14.43
N THR A 221 -13.97 -17.12 13.48
CA THR A 221 -15.10 -16.66 12.66
C THR A 221 -14.73 -16.82 11.19
N ARG A 222 -15.66 -16.69 10.26
CA ARG A 222 -15.30 -16.69 8.84
C ARG A 222 -14.40 -15.50 8.54
N THR A 223 -13.15 -15.78 8.22
CA THR A 223 -12.09 -14.81 7.98
C THR A 223 -11.74 -14.85 6.50
N PRO A 224 -12.48 -14.09 5.65
CA PRO A 224 -12.19 -14.06 4.22
C PRO A 224 -10.89 -13.30 3.91
N VAL A 225 -10.39 -12.47 4.84
CA VAL A 225 -9.15 -11.70 4.67
C VAL A 225 -8.33 -11.82 5.94
N LEU A 226 -7.08 -12.28 5.81
CA LEU A 226 -6.13 -12.42 6.92
C LEU A 226 -5.80 -11.06 7.52
N SER A 227 -5.82 -10.96 8.85
CA SER A 227 -5.40 -9.78 9.60
C SER A 227 -3.90 -9.53 9.47
N GLY A 228 -3.48 -8.26 9.57
CA GLY A 228 -2.08 -7.87 9.35
C GLY A 228 -1.09 -8.43 10.39
N ASP A 229 -1.58 -8.87 11.56
CA ASP A 229 -0.79 -9.51 12.62
C ASP A 229 -0.80 -11.05 12.55
N GLY A 230 -1.61 -11.63 11.66
CA GLY A 230 -1.74 -13.07 11.44
C GLY A 230 -2.48 -13.83 12.55
N ALA A 231 -3.10 -13.16 13.53
CA ALA A 231 -3.77 -13.82 14.66
C ALA A 231 -4.86 -14.82 14.20
N ASP A 232 -5.54 -14.48 13.12
CA ASP A 232 -6.66 -15.25 12.56
C ASP A 232 -6.23 -16.26 11.49
N LEU A 233 -4.96 -16.68 11.46
CA LEU A 233 -4.41 -17.63 10.47
C LEU A 233 -5.24 -18.92 10.36
N ALA A 234 -5.53 -19.58 11.48
CA ALA A 234 -6.30 -20.83 11.48
C ALA A 234 -7.71 -20.63 10.90
N ALA A 235 -8.35 -19.51 11.24
CA ALA A 235 -9.67 -19.15 10.72
C ALA A 235 -9.64 -18.82 9.23
N ALA A 236 -8.61 -18.11 8.76
CA ALA A 236 -8.42 -17.77 7.35
C ALA A 236 -8.22 -19.04 6.50
N LEU A 237 -7.34 -19.95 6.92
CA LEU A 237 -7.11 -21.22 6.23
C LEU A 237 -8.37 -22.08 6.19
N GLN A 238 -9.11 -22.18 7.31
CA GLN A 238 -10.39 -22.88 7.33
C GLN A 238 -11.43 -22.24 6.39
N THR A 239 -11.46 -20.90 6.34
CA THR A 239 -12.37 -20.17 5.44
C THR A 239 -12.05 -20.45 3.97
N ILE A 240 -10.77 -20.53 3.59
CA ILE A 240 -10.35 -20.93 2.24
C ILE A 240 -10.85 -22.34 1.92
N ARG A 241 -10.73 -23.29 2.86
CA ARG A 241 -11.21 -24.67 2.64
C ARG A 241 -12.72 -24.78 2.46
N GLU A 242 -13.49 -23.88 3.06
CA GLU A 242 -14.96 -23.93 3.06
C GLU A 242 -15.59 -23.18 1.88
N ILE A 243 -15.08 -21.99 1.55
CA ILE A 243 -15.72 -21.10 0.56
C ILE A 243 -14.75 -20.59 -0.52
N GLY A 244 -13.46 -20.88 -0.39
CA GLY A 244 -12.43 -20.49 -1.35
C GLY A 244 -11.93 -21.68 -2.18
N ASP A 245 -10.69 -21.57 -2.63
CA ASP A 245 -10.04 -22.59 -3.44
C ASP A 245 -9.25 -23.58 -2.55
N ARG A 246 -9.92 -24.67 -2.17
CA ARG A 246 -9.32 -25.74 -1.37
C ARG A 246 -8.18 -26.44 -2.11
N GLU A 247 -8.31 -26.64 -3.42
CA GLU A 247 -7.31 -27.37 -4.21
C GLU A 247 -6.02 -26.56 -4.35
N ALA A 248 -6.14 -25.25 -4.59
CA ALA A 248 -4.99 -24.35 -4.59
C ALA A 248 -4.30 -24.29 -3.22
N LEU A 249 -5.07 -24.31 -2.12
CA LEU A 249 -4.53 -24.37 -0.77
C LEU A 249 -3.71 -25.65 -0.52
N ASP A 250 -4.32 -26.82 -0.77
CA ASP A 250 -3.66 -28.11 -0.56
C ASP A 250 -2.43 -28.24 -1.48
N GLY A 251 -2.55 -27.81 -2.75
CA GLY A 251 -1.45 -27.82 -3.72
C GLY A 251 -0.30 -26.88 -3.34
N ALA A 252 -0.59 -25.69 -2.81
CA ALA A 252 0.45 -24.75 -2.36
C ALA A 252 1.20 -25.26 -1.13
N VAL A 253 0.52 -25.95 -0.21
CA VAL A 253 1.15 -26.57 0.96
C VAL A 253 2.01 -27.75 0.53
N ASP A 254 1.52 -28.62 -0.36
CA ASP A 254 2.27 -29.78 -0.86
C ASP A 254 3.51 -29.36 -1.67
N ALA A 255 3.40 -28.32 -2.52
CA ALA A 255 4.52 -27.79 -3.29
C ALA A 255 5.66 -27.24 -2.41
N ALA A 256 5.33 -26.65 -1.27
CA ALA A 256 6.31 -26.15 -0.31
C ALA A 256 6.84 -27.23 0.65
N PHE A 257 5.97 -28.16 1.04
CA PHE A 257 6.26 -29.19 2.02
C PHE A 257 5.69 -30.53 1.54
N PRO A 258 6.41 -31.26 0.66
CA PRO A 258 5.89 -32.47 0.01
C PRO A 258 5.29 -33.48 0.99
N GLY A 259 4.07 -33.95 0.70
CA GLY A 259 3.33 -34.88 1.54
C GLY A 259 2.74 -34.27 2.82
N SER A 260 2.81 -32.94 2.98
CA SER A 260 2.24 -32.24 4.14
C SER A 260 0.82 -31.76 3.86
N ARG A 261 0.02 -31.64 4.92
CA ARG A 261 -1.36 -31.12 4.85
C ARG A 261 -1.66 -30.25 6.05
N VAL A 262 -2.41 -29.18 5.80
CA VAL A 262 -2.94 -28.31 6.86
C VAL A 262 -4.28 -28.85 7.36
N GLU A 263 -4.41 -28.95 8.67
CA GLU A 263 -5.64 -29.29 9.39
C GLU A 263 -5.97 -28.18 10.38
N ILE A 264 -7.26 -27.89 10.56
CA ILE A 264 -7.75 -26.92 11.54
C ILE A 264 -8.67 -27.65 12.50
N ASP A 265 -8.30 -27.64 13.78
CA ASP A 265 -9.03 -28.30 14.84
C ASP A 265 -9.76 -27.29 15.72
N LEU A 266 -10.89 -27.70 16.27
CA LEU A 266 -11.64 -26.92 17.26
C LEU A 266 -11.32 -27.45 18.66
N VAL A 267 -10.50 -26.72 19.42
CA VAL A 267 -10.09 -27.08 20.79
C VAL A 267 -10.69 -26.07 21.76
N GLY A 268 -11.63 -26.51 22.60
CA GLY A 268 -12.27 -25.64 23.59
C GLY A 268 -12.96 -24.42 22.97
N GLY A 269 -13.54 -24.55 21.78
CA GLY A 269 -14.20 -23.47 21.04
C GLY A 269 -13.24 -22.52 20.29
N ARG A 270 -11.94 -22.81 20.27
CA ARG A 270 -10.92 -22.03 19.56
C ARG A 270 -10.34 -22.85 18.42
N LEU A 271 -10.05 -22.20 17.30
CA LEU A 271 -9.39 -22.83 16.16
C LEU A 271 -7.88 -22.91 16.42
N GLU A 272 -7.33 -24.09 16.12
CA GLU A 272 -5.90 -24.40 16.21
C GLU A 272 -5.41 -24.89 14.85
N LEU A 273 -4.30 -24.31 14.38
CA LEU A 273 -3.61 -24.77 13.18
C LEU A 273 -2.74 -25.99 13.49
N ARG A 274 -2.87 -27.01 12.64
CA ARG A 274 -2.07 -28.23 12.66
C ARG A 274 -1.48 -28.52 11.28
N LEU A 275 -0.23 -28.96 11.26
CA LEU A 275 0.46 -29.41 10.05
C LEU A 275 0.76 -30.90 10.19
N ARG A 276 0.13 -31.73 9.36
CA ARG A 276 0.55 -33.13 9.16
C ARG A 276 1.70 -33.16 8.19
N GLN A 277 2.72 -33.95 8.49
CA GLN A 277 3.86 -34.19 7.61
C GLN A 277 4.15 -35.69 7.54
N HIS A 278 4.56 -36.15 6.37
CA HIS A 278 5.00 -37.53 6.20
C HIS A 278 6.17 -37.85 7.15
N GLY A 279 6.11 -39.00 7.82
CA GLY A 279 7.13 -39.45 8.78
C GLY A 279 6.90 -39.03 10.23
N LEU A 280 5.91 -38.18 10.54
CA LEU A 280 5.55 -37.82 11.92
C LEU A 280 4.36 -38.64 12.43
N LEU A 281 4.42 -39.11 13.68
CA LEU A 281 3.34 -39.87 14.32
C LEU A 281 2.12 -39.01 14.67
N ARG A 282 2.30 -37.70 14.81
CA ARG A 282 1.23 -36.73 15.09
C ARG A 282 1.45 -35.44 14.30
N PRO A 283 0.39 -34.66 14.06
CA PRO A 283 0.55 -33.31 13.52
C PRO A 283 1.33 -32.40 14.49
N LEU A 284 2.01 -31.42 13.90
CA LEU A 284 2.65 -30.31 14.61
C LEU A 284 1.64 -29.18 14.79
N THR A 285 1.59 -28.60 15.99
CA THR A 285 0.83 -27.38 16.25
C THR A 285 1.58 -26.15 15.71
N ALA A 286 0.89 -25.02 15.55
CA ALA A 286 1.51 -23.76 15.12
C ALA A 286 2.68 -23.31 16.03
N ALA A 287 2.66 -23.66 17.32
CA ALA A 287 3.74 -23.38 18.26
C ALA A 287 5.04 -24.13 17.94
N GLU A 288 4.95 -25.28 17.26
CA GLU A 288 6.08 -26.16 16.94
C GLU A 288 6.67 -25.88 15.54
N LEU A 289 6.01 -25.06 14.73
CA LEU A 289 6.45 -24.77 13.36
C LEU A 289 7.68 -23.86 13.34
N SER A 290 8.58 -24.10 12.38
CA SER A 290 9.66 -23.16 12.10
C SER A 290 9.09 -21.80 11.64
N ASP A 291 9.85 -20.73 11.84
CA ASP A 291 9.48 -19.39 11.38
C ASP A 291 9.17 -19.35 9.88
N GLY A 292 9.99 -20.03 9.06
CA GLY A 292 9.79 -20.12 7.63
C GLY A 292 8.51 -20.88 7.25
N THR A 293 8.20 -21.97 7.95
CA THR A 293 6.96 -22.73 7.74
C THR A 293 5.73 -21.89 8.09
N LEU A 294 5.72 -21.26 9.26
CA LEU A 294 4.61 -20.41 9.69
C LEU A 294 4.42 -19.23 8.74
N ARG A 295 5.51 -18.59 8.31
CA ARG A 295 5.46 -17.47 7.36
C ARG A 295 4.89 -17.88 6.01
N TYR A 296 5.30 -19.03 5.49
CA TYR A 296 4.75 -19.53 4.24
C TYR A 296 3.24 -19.79 4.35
N LEU A 297 2.77 -20.37 5.46
CA LEU A 297 1.33 -20.58 5.69
C LEU A 297 0.55 -19.26 5.81
N LEU A 298 1.16 -18.22 6.39
CA LEU A 298 0.60 -16.86 6.38
C LEU A 298 0.46 -16.32 4.95
N TRP A 299 1.46 -16.55 4.08
CA TRP A 299 1.38 -16.16 2.68
C TRP A 299 0.32 -16.93 1.90
N VAL A 300 0.20 -18.24 2.13
CA VAL A 300 -0.89 -19.05 1.58
C VAL A 300 -2.25 -18.46 1.96
N ALA A 301 -2.47 -18.13 3.24
CA ALA A 301 -3.72 -17.55 3.70
C ALA A 301 -4.00 -16.16 3.13
N ALA A 302 -2.97 -15.32 3.01
CA ALA A 302 -3.10 -13.96 2.46
C ALA A 302 -3.37 -13.97 0.95
N LEU A 303 -2.66 -14.81 0.19
CA LEU A 303 -2.67 -14.82 -1.28
C LEU A 303 -3.82 -15.64 -1.88
N LEU A 304 -4.30 -16.66 -1.17
CA LEU A 304 -5.47 -17.46 -1.58
C LEU A 304 -6.76 -16.98 -0.91
N THR A 305 -6.79 -15.71 -0.47
CA THR A 305 -7.97 -15.08 0.15
C THR A 305 -9.23 -15.27 -0.71
N PRO A 306 -10.36 -15.74 -0.13
CA PRO A 306 -11.63 -15.87 -0.86
C PRO A 306 -12.29 -14.52 -1.18
N ARG A 307 -11.74 -13.41 -0.67
CA ARG A 307 -12.19 -12.04 -0.96
C ARG A 307 -10.99 -11.19 -1.42
N PRO A 308 -10.51 -11.40 -2.66
CA PRO A 308 -9.34 -10.71 -3.19
C PRO A 308 -9.50 -9.17 -3.12
N PRO A 309 -8.51 -8.45 -2.59
CA PRO A 309 -8.56 -6.99 -2.52
C PRO A 309 -8.31 -6.36 -3.89
N ALA A 310 -8.67 -5.08 -4.04
CA ALA A 310 -8.36 -4.33 -5.27
C ALA A 310 -6.85 -4.15 -5.50
N LEU A 311 -6.07 -4.06 -4.42
CA LEU A 311 -4.61 -3.96 -4.41
C LEU A 311 -4.06 -4.69 -3.18
N MET A 312 -2.98 -5.44 -3.36
CA MET A 312 -2.22 -6.04 -2.27
C MET A 312 -0.74 -5.67 -2.42
N VAL A 313 -0.17 -5.15 -1.33
CA VAL A 313 1.23 -4.73 -1.26
C VAL A 313 1.97 -5.66 -0.31
N LEU A 314 2.93 -6.42 -0.85
CA LEU A 314 3.79 -7.34 -0.10
C LEU A 314 5.16 -6.68 0.08
N ASN A 315 5.60 -6.50 1.31
CA ASN A 315 6.90 -5.92 1.60
C ASN A 315 7.83 -6.98 2.21
N GLU A 316 8.90 -7.29 1.48
CA GLU A 316 9.91 -8.29 1.81
C GLU A 316 9.31 -9.67 2.17
N PRO A 317 8.41 -10.24 1.33
CA PRO A 317 7.75 -11.51 1.63
C PRO A 317 8.72 -12.69 1.75
N GLU A 318 9.93 -12.58 1.19
CA GLU A 318 11.01 -13.56 1.32
C GLU A 318 11.63 -13.66 2.72
N THR A 319 11.40 -12.65 3.59
CA THR A 319 12.15 -12.54 4.85
C THR A 319 11.96 -13.81 5.66
N SER A 320 13.02 -14.35 6.27
CA SER A 320 12.98 -15.58 7.09
C SER A 320 12.44 -16.85 6.39
N LEU A 321 12.23 -16.85 5.07
CA LEU A 321 11.90 -18.05 4.31
C LEU A 321 13.17 -18.80 3.91
N HIS A 322 13.09 -20.13 3.89
CA HIS A 322 14.12 -20.96 3.30
C HIS A 322 14.18 -20.70 1.77
N PRO A 323 15.37 -20.69 1.12
CA PRO A 323 15.49 -20.45 -0.31
C PRO A 323 14.59 -21.35 -1.19
N ASP A 324 14.40 -22.61 -0.81
CA ASP A 324 13.54 -23.56 -1.52
C ASP A 324 12.06 -23.14 -1.56
N LEU A 325 11.63 -22.27 -0.63
CA LEU A 325 10.26 -21.75 -0.58
C LEU A 325 10.04 -20.52 -1.48
N LEU A 326 11.09 -19.95 -2.07
CA LEU A 326 10.96 -18.77 -2.94
C LEU A 326 10.23 -19.10 -4.25
N ALA A 327 10.46 -20.28 -4.82
CA ALA A 327 9.75 -20.71 -6.02
C ALA A 327 8.25 -20.96 -5.76
N PRO A 328 7.84 -21.75 -4.74
CA PRO A 328 6.45 -21.87 -4.34
C PRO A 328 5.78 -20.53 -3.98
N LEU A 329 6.48 -19.62 -3.30
CA LEU A 329 5.99 -18.28 -3.03
C LEU A 329 5.75 -17.49 -4.33
N ALA A 330 6.66 -17.57 -5.30
CA ALA A 330 6.50 -16.90 -6.59
C ALA A 330 5.28 -17.45 -7.35
N ASP A 331 5.01 -18.75 -7.28
CA ASP A 331 3.79 -19.35 -7.83
C ASP A 331 2.53 -18.82 -7.16
N LEU A 332 2.50 -18.75 -5.82
CA LEU A 332 1.37 -18.16 -5.08
C LEU A 332 1.10 -16.71 -5.49
N ILE A 333 2.15 -15.89 -5.61
CA ILE A 333 2.05 -14.49 -6.03
C ILE A 333 1.49 -14.40 -7.45
N ARG A 334 1.97 -15.24 -8.38
CA ARG A 334 1.46 -15.29 -9.76
C ARG A 334 -0.02 -15.69 -9.81
N THR A 335 -0.42 -16.68 -9.02
CA THR A 335 -1.81 -17.12 -8.94
C THR A 335 -2.70 -16.02 -8.39
N ALA A 336 -2.29 -15.36 -7.30
CA ALA A 336 -3.03 -14.23 -6.73
C ALA A 336 -3.13 -13.03 -7.69
N ALA A 337 -2.11 -12.80 -8.52
CA ALA A 337 -2.12 -11.76 -9.55
C ALA A 337 -3.24 -11.96 -10.57
N ALA A 338 -3.77 -13.18 -10.72
CA ALA A 338 -4.90 -13.45 -11.61
C ALA A 338 -6.23 -12.82 -11.14
N HIS A 339 -6.31 -12.33 -9.90
CA HIS A 339 -7.52 -11.74 -9.32
C HIS A 339 -7.28 -10.44 -8.55
N THR A 340 -6.04 -10.16 -8.14
CA THR A 340 -5.64 -8.98 -7.35
C THR A 340 -4.51 -8.25 -8.04
N GLN A 341 -4.51 -6.92 -8.01
CA GLN A 341 -3.32 -6.16 -8.38
C GLN A 341 -2.26 -6.27 -7.28
N LEU A 342 -1.04 -6.66 -7.63
CA LEU A 342 0.05 -6.90 -6.66
C LEU A 342 1.21 -5.93 -6.84
N VAL A 343 1.73 -5.45 -5.71
CA VAL A 343 3.01 -4.74 -5.63
C VAL A 343 3.90 -5.48 -4.64
N VAL A 344 4.94 -6.12 -5.15
CA VAL A 344 5.90 -6.89 -4.38
C VAL A 344 7.19 -6.08 -4.26
N VAL A 345 7.50 -5.62 -3.05
CA VAL A 345 8.76 -4.95 -2.74
C VAL A 345 9.72 -6.01 -2.21
N THR A 346 10.82 -6.26 -2.90
CA THR A 346 11.72 -7.38 -2.59
C THR A 346 13.19 -6.98 -2.77
N HIS A 347 14.04 -7.54 -1.92
CA HIS A 347 15.50 -7.47 -2.04
C HIS A 347 16.08 -8.83 -2.51
N ALA A 348 15.29 -9.91 -2.44
CA ALA A 348 15.69 -11.22 -2.91
C ALA A 348 15.70 -11.29 -4.45
N ARG A 349 16.90 -11.23 -5.02
CA ARG A 349 17.13 -11.46 -6.46
C ARG A 349 16.47 -12.74 -6.98
N PRO A 350 16.53 -13.91 -6.30
CA PRO A 350 15.88 -15.12 -6.80
C PRO A 350 14.36 -14.98 -6.91
N LEU A 351 13.71 -14.32 -5.94
CA LEU A 351 12.27 -14.09 -5.98
C LEU A 351 11.90 -13.10 -7.09
N ALA A 352 12.64 -11.99 -7.20
CA ALA A 352 12.44 -11.01 -8.26
C ALA A 352 12.56 -11.66 -9.64
N GLN A 353 13.62 -12.43 -9.88
CA GLN A 353 13.84 -13.18 -11.13
C GLN A 353 12.73 -14.19 -11.43
N ALA A 354 12.25 -14.90 -10.41
CA ALA A 354 11.14 -15.84 -10.57
C ALA A 354 9.83 -15.13 -10.99
N LEU A 355 9.62 -13.88 -10.57
CA LEU A 355 8.41 -13.10 -10.89
C LEU A 355 8.52 -12.30 -12.20
N SER A 356 9.72 -11.87 -12.60
CA SER A 356 9.98 -11.02 -13.76
C SER A 356 9.27 -11.43 -15.07
N PRO A 357 9.17 -12.71 -15.47
CA PRO A 357 8.59 -13.08 -16.77
C PRO A 357 7.13 -12.66 -16.99
N ARG A 358 6.39 -12.35 -15.92
CA ARG A 358 4.98 -11.92 -15.97
C ARG A 358 4.72 -10.67 -15.12
N ALA A 359 5.77 -9.93 -14.78
CA ALA A 359 5.69 -8.77 -13.90
C ALA A 359 6.27 -7.53 -14.57
N ASN A 360 5.66 -6.39 -14.26
CA ASN A 360 6.27 -5.09 -14.45
C ASN A 360 7.38 -4.90 -13.40
N VAL A 361 8.64 -4.90 -13.83
CA VAL A 361 9.81 -4.75 -12.94
C VAL A 361 10.14 -3.26 -12.83
N ILE A 362 10.11 -2.74 -11.61
CA ILE A 362 10.38 -1.34 -11.29
C ILE A 362 11.65 -1.31 -10.42
N GLU A 363 12.80 -1.07 -11.04
CA GLU A 363 14.05 -0.89 -10.31
C GLU A 363 14.19 0.56 -9.85
N LEU A 364 14.27 0.77 -8.54
CA LEU A 364 14.48 2.10 -7.95
C LEU A 364 15.96 2.35 -7.70
N VAL A 365 16.46 3.46 -8.22
CA VAL A 365 17.83 3.95 -7.97
C VAL A 365 17.82 5.35 -7.36
N LYS A 366 19.00 5.76 -6.87
CA LYS A 366 19.19 7.04 -6.21
C LYS A 366 20.07 7.95 -7.05
N GLU A 367 19.49 9.04 -7.52
CA GLU A 367 20.21 10.10 -8.24
C GLU A 367 20.22 11.35 -7.38
N PHE A 368 21.40 11.85 -7.01
CA PHE A 368 21.51 13.11 -6.27
C PHE A 368 20.54 13.20 -5.06
N GLY A 369 20.42 12.10 -4.32
CA GLY A 369 19.55 12.01 -3.15
C GLY A 369 18.09 11.64 -3.44
N ARG A 370 17.56 11.91 -4.65
CA ARG A 370 16.18 11.59 -5.03
C ARG A 370 16.07 10.17 -5.58
N THR A 371 14.91 9.56 -5.38
CA THR A 371 14.55 8.28 -5.99
C THR A 371 14.05 8.50 -7.41
N VAL A 372 14.51 7.67 -8.34
CA VAL A 372 14.01 7.58 -9.72
C VAL A 372 13.86 6.11 -10.11
N VAL A 373 13.10 5.82 -11.17
CA VAL A 373 13.04 4.48 -11.77
C VAL A 373 14.18 4.36 -12.79
N GLU A 374 14.99 3.31 -12.68
CA GLU A 374 16.08 3.01 -13.61
C GLU A 374 15.54 2.88 -15.04
N GLY A 375 16.17 3.57 -15.99
CA GLY A 375 15.80 3.52 -17.40
C GLY A 375 14.51 4.27 -17.79
N GLN A 376 13.80 4.90 -16.84
CA GLN A 376 12.61 5.70 -17.15
C GLN A 376 13.04 7.13 -17.57
N GLY A 377 12.92 7.44 -18.86
CA GLY A 377 13.17 8.78 -19.40
C GLY A 377 11.95 9.69 -19.35
N MET A 378 12.11 10.94 -19.82
CA MET A 378 11.02 11.92 -19.88
C MET A 378 9.84 11.51 -20.77
N LEU A 379 10.06 10.64 -21.76
CA LEU A 379 9.03 10.16 -22.68
C LEU A 379 8.36 8.87 -22.20
N ASP A 380 8.98 8.17 -21.24
CA ASP A 380 8.49 6.92 -20.67
C ASP A 380 7.67 7.16 -19.39
N GLU A 381 7.76 8.35 -18.82
CA GLU A 381 6.96 8.76 -17.66
C GLU A 381 5.47 8.87 -18.03
N PRO A 382 4.57 8.19 -17.28
CA PRO A 382 3.14 8.34 -17.49
C PRO A 382 2.71 9.81 -17.34
N LEU A 383 1.79 10.25 -18.20
CA LEU A 383 1.24 11.60 -18.11
C LEU A 383 0.50 11.79 -16.77
N TRP A 384 0.98 12.73 -15.95
CA TRP A 384 0.37 13.05 -14.66
C TRP A 384 0.15 14.56 -14.49
N HIS A 385 -0.99 14.92 -13.89
CA HIS A 385 -1.31 16.30 -13.54
C HIS A 385 -1.87 16.36 -12.12
N TRP A 386 -1.27 17.20 -11.28
CA TRP A 386 -1.79 17.46 -9.94
C TRP A 386 -3.00 18.41 -9.97
N PRO A 387 -3.95 18.28 -9.03
CA PRO A 387 -5.01 19.27 -8.87
C PRO A 387 -4.40 20.62 -8.52
N LYS A 388 -4.90 21.69 -9.14
CA LYS A 388 -4.38 23.04 -8.92
C LYS A 388 -4.70 23.52 -7.51
N ARG A 389 -3.70 24.03 -6.81
CA ARG A 389 -3.86 24.65 -5.49
C ARG A 389 -4.59 25.99 -5.58
#